data_AF-A0A519SYJ1-F1
#
_entry.id   AF-A0A519SYJ1-F1
#
_cell.length_a   1.000
_cell.length_b   1.000
_cell.length_c   1.000
_cell.angle_alpha   90.00
_cell.angle_beta   90.00
_cell.angle_gamma   90.00
#
_symmetry.space_group_name_H-M   'P 1'
#
loop_
_entity.id
_entity.type
_entity.pdbx_description
1 polymer ?
#
loop_
_entity_poly.entity_id
_entity_poly.type
_entity_poly.pdbx_seq_one_letter_code
_entity_poly.pdbx_strand_id
1 'polypeptide(L)'
;DPSGDDFRHHLDPAYSTNNTQLLGRYKDYDNYEGNSPENSQLSSTAYPDKEDLNRDNVVQDAEQYYEYPMNLTPTTMQIGQNYIIDKVTNPITPPNGGTAENVTWYQFRIPVREYQGIQGNGGQQFGFKNIRFMRLYLTGWQQAVVLRMVQPQFVANQWRNYLSRISDPKLGLNNSLTDARSFNISTVSVEENGASFTPAGATPGIPYVQPPGIARDTEYGSSSVSRQQNEQSLRLCVEDLTDGYAKAAYKNISINMLRYKHLRMYLHADTQDPNTLTSLSTGNAVGDTVRAFIRMGTDYSQNYYEYSLPLHFTLAGQTTQTDVWPEANNIDVAFQDFIDAKAERNQRGWPLTVPYPKRLADGKIITILGNPDFSAVQGCMIGILN
;
A
#
# COMPACT_ATOMS: atom_id res chain seq x y z
N ASP A 1 6.99 -9.58 46.98
CA ASP A 1 5.87 -9.89 46.10
C ASP A 1 6.26 -11.07 45.20
N PRO A 2 5.51 -12.21 45.22
CA PRO A 2 5.74 -13.38 44.37
C PRO A 2 5.42 -13.16 42.88
N SER A 3 4.54 -12.21 42.56
CA SER A 3 4.07 -11.93 41.20
C SER A 3 4.97 -10.91 40.48
N GLY A 4 5.67 -10.07 41.24
CA GLY A 4 6.55 -9.03 40.71
C GLY A 4 5.78 -7.90 40.01
N ASP A 5 4.52 -7.68 40.42
CA ASP A 5 3.56 -6.77 39.80
C ASP A 5 3.36 -5.46 40.58
N ASP A 6 4.26 -5.15 41.52
CA ASP A 6 4.37 -3.83 42.17
C ASP A 6 4.53 -2.71 41.12
N PHE A 7 3.60 -1.75 41.09
CA PHE A 7 3.68 -0.56 40.24
C PHE A 7 4.61 0.51 40.84
N ARG A 8 5.38 1.17 39.97
CA ARG A 8 6.11 2.39 40.34
C ARG A 8 6.04 3.44 39.25
N HIS A 9 5.48 4.61 39.59
CA HIS A 9 5.37 5.74 38.68
C HIS A 9 6.75 6.25 38.23
N HIS A 10 6.91 6.62 36.95
CA HIS A 10 8.20 7.01 36.37
C HIS A 10 8.84 8.28 36.99
N LEU A 11 8.02 9.07 37.71
CA LEU A 11 8.44 10.26 38.48
C LEU A 11 8.68 9.99 39.97
N ASP A 12 8.64 8.73 40.42
CA ASP A 12 8.92 8.39 41.82
C ASP A 12 10.29 8.98 42.27
N PRO A 13 10.33 9.70 43.41
CA PRO A 13 11.56 10.28 43.94
C PRO A 13 12.73 9.29 44.08
N ALA A 14 12.44 8.01 44.34
CA ALA A 14 13.46 6.96 44.46
C ALA A 14 14.33 6.85 43.20
N TYR A 15 13.75 7.06 42.00
CA TYR A 15 14.52 7.05 40.75
C TYR A 15 15.46 8.24 40.63
N SER A 16 15.10 9.39 41.20
CA SER A 16 15.96 10.56 41.23
C SER A 16 17.09 10.40 42.25
N THR A 17 16.80 9.83 43.42
CA THR A 17 17.83 9.48 44.42
C THR A 17 18.83 8.46 43.90
N ASN A 18 18.37 7.46 43.16
CA ASN A 18 19.21 6.39 42.61
C ASN A 18 19.82 6.75 41.24
N ASN A 19 19.64 7.99 40.75
CA ASN A 19 20.10 8.45 39.43
C ASN A 19 19.72 7.50 38.27
N THR A 20 18.51 6.94 38.35
CA THR A 20 17.99 5.98 37.36
C THR A 20 17.70 6.70 36.04
N GLN A 21 18.27 6.16 34.96
CA GLN A 21 18.09 6.66 33.59
C GLN A 21 16.65 6.46 33.11
N LEU A 22 16.27 7.17 32.04
CA LEU A 22 14.90 7.21 31.53
C LEU A 22 14.30 5.81 31.32
N LEU A 23 15.02 4.90 30.66
CA LEU A 23 14.52 3.55 30.40
C LEU A 23 14.24 2.76 31.69
N GLY A 24 15.10 2.91 32.70
CA GLY A 24 14.92 2.22 33.99
C GLY A 24 13.71 2.71 34.77
N ARG A 25 13.28 3.97 34.55
CA ARG A 25 12.12 4.56 35.22
C ARG A 25 10.78 3.98 34.76
N TYR A 26 10.73 3.47 33.53
CA TYR A 26 9.53 2.87 32.95
C TYR A 26 9.45 1.35 33.16
N LYS A 27 10.45 0.75 33.84
CA LYS A 27 10.52 -0.71 33.99
C LYS A 27 9.31 -1.30 34.71
N ASP A 28 8.86 -0.63 35.78
CA ASP A 28 7.77 -1.09 36.65
C ASP A 28 6.50 -0.21 36.48
N TYR A 29 6.39 0.51 35.36
CA TYR A 29 5.29 1.46 35.12
C TYR A 29 4.00 0.79 34.62
N ASP A 30 4.12 -0.35 33.94
CA ASP A 30 2.97 -1.08 33.36
C ASP A 30 2.41 -2.17 34.29
N ASN A 31 2.92 -2.24 35.52
CA ASN A 31 2.54 -3.19 36.56
C ASN A 31 1.16 -2.83 37.19
N TYR A 32 0.52 -3.80 37.84
CA TYR A 32 -0.88 -3.71 38.27
C TYR A 32 -1.05 -3.28 39.74
N GLU A 33 -0.23 -3.80 40.65
CA GLU A 33 -0.41 -3.58 42.08
C GLU A 33 -0.05 -2.14 42.47
N GLY A 34 -1.07 -1.33 42.81
CA GLY A 34 -0.88 0.06 43.22
C GLY A 34 -0.76 1.06 42.07
N ASN A 35 -1.20 0.71 40.85
CA ASN A 35 -1.20 1.60 39.68
C ASN A 35 -2.32 2.65 39.65
N SER A 36 -3.30 2.53 40.56
CA SER A 36 -4.51 3.37 40.69
C SER A 36 -4.74 3.86 42.14
N PRO A 37 -3.73 4.42 42.82
CA PRO A 37 -3.82 4.84 44.22
C PRO A 37 -4.79 6.02 44.41
N GLU A 38 -5.54 6.00 45.50
CA GLU A 38 -6.43 7.11 45.87
C GLU A 38 -5.61 8.36 46.26
N ASN A 39 -6.06 9.55 45.84
CA ASN A 39 -5.49 10.85 46.22
C ASN A 39 -3.99 11.04 45.91
N SER A 40 -3.47 10.37 44.88
CA SER A 40 -2.07 10.50 44.45
C SER A 40 -1.99 11.00 43.00
N GLN A 41 -0.99 11.85 42.73
CA GLN A 41 -0.62 12.27 41.37
C GLN A 41 0.29 11.26 40.67
N LEU A 42 0.79 10.26 41.41
CA LEU A 42 1.66 9.20 40.93
C LEU A 42 0.82 7.96 40.60
N SER A 43 -0.12 8.11 39.68
CA SER A 43 -1.05 7.07 39.21
C SER A 43 -0.92 6.90 37.70
N SER A 44 -1.06 5.68 37.19
CA SER A 44 -1.08 5.40 35.75
C SER A 44 -2.50 5.44 35.19
N THR A 45 -3.48 4.95 35.97
CA THR A 45 -4.89 4.85 35.56
C THR A 45 -5.83 5.12 36.73
N ALA A 46 -7.04 5.60 36.44
CA ALA A 46 -8.13 5.75 37.42
C ALA A 46 -9.12 4.58 37.38
N TYR A 47 -8.92 3.61 36.49
CA TYR A 47 -9.79 2.46 36.31
C TYR A 47 -9.16 1.21 36.90
N PRO A 48 -9.97 0.29 37.47
CA PRO A 48 -9.46 -1.01 37.89
C PRO A 48 -9.03 -1.82 36.67
N ASP A 49 -7.97 -2.61 36.84
CA ASP A 49 -7.54 -3.57 35.83
C ASP A 49 -8.56 -4.71 35.71
N LYS A 50 -8.92 -5.05 34.47
CA LYS A 50 -9.88 -6.10 34.14
C LYS A 50 -9.32 -6.94 33.00
N GLU A 51 -9.72 -8.21 32.96
CA GLU A 51 -9.41 -9.13 31.85
C GLU A 51 -10.18 -8.79 30.57
N ASP A 52 -11.25 -7.99 30.68
CA ASP A 52 -12.03 -7.48 29.54
C ASP A 52 -11.34 -6.26 28.90
N LEU A 53 -10.64 -6.51 27.79
CA LEU A 53 -9.88 -5.50 27.05
C LEU A 53 -10.75 -4.57 26.19
N ASN A 54 -11.87 -5.04 25.64
CA ASN A 54 -12.74 -4.26 24.74
C ASN A 54 -13.99 -3.68 25.43
N ARG A 55 -14.17 -3.93 26.72
CA ARG A 55 -15.23 -3.37 27.58
C ARG A 55 -16.63 -3.80 27.14
N ASP A 56 -16.79 -5.00 26.59
CA ASP A 56 -18.10 -5.55 26.22
C ASP A 56 -18.75 -6.37 27.35
N ASN A 57 -18.10 -6.44 28.52
CA ASN A 57 -18.48 -7.19 29.72
C ASN A 57 -18.49 -8.70 29.52
N VAL A 58 -17.83 -9.21 28.48
CA VAL A 58 -17.66 -10.64 28.24
C VAL A 58 -16.17 -10.95 28.16
N VAL A 59 -15.70 -11.88 28.98
CA VAL A 59 -14.35 -12.42 28.83
C VAL A 59 -14.36 -13.37 27.64
N GLN A 60 -13.42 -13.16 26.71
CA GLN A 60 -13.32 -13.95 25.50
C GLN A 60 -12.09 -14.86 25.57
N ASP A 61 -12.34 -16.15 25.78
CA ASP A 61 -11.31 -17.16 26.04
C ASP A 61 -10.82 -17.83 24.74
N ALA A 62 -11.43 -17.46 23.60
CA ALA A 62 -11.14 -18.09 22.32
C ALA A 62 -9.81 -17.58 21.74
N GLU A 63 -8.77 -18.39 21.84
CA GLU A 63 -7.47 -18.15 21.19
C GLU A 63 -7.51 -18.65 19.73
N GLN A 64 -7.86 -17.74 18.82
CA GLN A 64 -7.70 -17.94 17.37
C GLN A 64 -7.08 -16.70 16.73
N TYR A 65 -5.90 -16.85 16.11
CA TYR A 65 -5.16 -15.71 15.57
C TYR A 65 -4.32 -16.08 14.36
N TYR A 66 -4.07 -15.05 13.54
CA TYR A 66 -3.08 -15.09 12.46
C TYR A 66 -1.74 -14.62 13.00
N GLU A 67 -0.68 -15.36 12.69
CA GLU A 67 0.67 -15.08 13.17
C GLU A 67 1.55 -14.48 12.05
N TYR A 68 2.27 -13.43 12.42
CA TYR A 68 3.21 -12.70 11.56
C TYR A 68 4.57 -12.63 12.26
N PRO A 69 5.37 -13.70 12.20
CA PRO A 69 6.67 -13.71 12.86
C PRO A 69 7.62 -12.74 12.17
N MET A 70 8.29 -11.93 12.97
CA MET A 70 9.30 -10.96 12.52
C MET A 70 10.65 -11.32 13.15
N ASN A 71 11.60 -11.73 12.32
CA ASN A 71 12.94 -12.10 12.78
C ASN A 71 13.82 -10.86 12.79
N LEU A 72 14.19 -10.37 13.97
CA LEU A 72 14.98 -9.15 14.14
C LEU A 72 16.47 -9.48 14.36
N THR A 73 17.12 -10.09 13.36
CA THR A 73 18.57 -10.31 13.36
C THR A 73 19.27 -9.34 12.41
N PRO A 74 20.54 -8.96 12.64
CA PRO A 74 21.26 -8.07 11.73
C PRO A 74 21.27 -8.54 10.27
N THR A 75 21.20 -9.86 10.06
CA THR A 75 21.15 -10.50 8.73
C THR A 75 19.79 -10.34 8.02
N THR A 76 18.68 -10.35 8.76
CA THR A 76 17.32 -10.26 8.20
C THR A 76 16.80 -8.82 8.12
N MET A 77 17.54 -7.84 8.66
CA MET A 77 17.22 -6.42 8.63
C MET A 77 17.67 -5.75 7.31
N GLN A 78 17.27 -6.32 6.18
CA GLN A 78 17.54 -5.82 4.82
C GLN A 78 16.23 -5.53 4.07
N ILE A 79 16.27 -4.56 3.15
CA ILE A 79 15.12 -4.21 2.31
C ILE A 79 14.70 -5.44 1.50
N GLY A 80 13.39 -5.70 1.42
CA GLY A 80 12.81 -6.82 0.70
C GLY A 80 12.70 -8.12 1.52
N GLN A 81 13.23 -8.15 2.74
CA GLN A 81 13.09 -9.27 3.68
C GLN A 81 12.33 -8.83 4.93
N ASN A 82 11.74 -9.79 5.65
CA ASN A 82 11.15 -9.55 6.98
C ASN A 82 10.13 -8.39 7.01
N TYR A 83 9.36 -8.22 5.93
CA TYR A 83 8.39 -7.13 5.74
C TYR A 83 8.98 -5.71 5.72
N ILE A 84 10.29 -5.56 5.55
CA ILE A 84 10.97 -4.26 5.45
C ILE A 84 10.88 -3.77 4.01
N ILE A 85 10.20 -2.64 3.81
CA ILE A 85 10.07 -2.00 2.49
C ILE A 85 11.09 -0.90 2.27
N ASP A 86 11.61 -0.31 3.35
CA ASP A 86 12.61 0.75 3.28
C ASP A 86 13.46 0.85 4.56
N LYS A 87 14.65 1.45 4.44
CA LYS A 87 15.52 1.81 5.56
C LYS A 87 16.28 3.10 5.29
N VAL A 88 16.36 3.96 6.30
CA VAL A 88 17.11 5.23 6.22
C VAL A 88 18.03 5.34 7.43
N THR A 89 19.31 5.66 7.20
CA THR A 89 20.29 5.87 8.28
C THR A 89 20.72 7.33 8.32
N ASN A 90 20.58 7.96 9.48
CA ASN A 90 20.97 9.35 9.70
C ASN A 90 21.98 9.45 10.85
N PRO A 91 23.05 10.25 10.71
CA PRO A 91 23.87 10.62 11.84
C PRO A 91 23.09 11.61 12.72
N ILE A 92 22.88 11.25 13.99
CA ILE A 92 22.20 12.09 14.98
C ILE A 92 23.23 12.52 16.02
N THR A 93 23.40 13.83 16.20
CA THR A 93 24.21 14.39 17.29
C THR A 93 23.36 14.43 18.56
N PRO A 94 23.76 13.71 19.62
CA PRO A 94 23.03 13.73 20.88
C PRO A 94 22.94 15.15 21.49
N PRO A 95 21.82 15.52 22.14
CA PRO A 95 21.67 16.86 22.75
C PRO A 95 22.71 17.20 23.82
N ASN A 96 23.36 16.20 24.40
CA ASN A 96 24.42 16.36 25.41
C ASN A 96 25.80 16.67 24.79
N GLY A 97 25.89 16.87 23.47
CA GLY A 97 27.15 17.17 22.77
C GLY A 97 28.06 15.96 22.55
N GLY A 98 27.54 14.74 22.68
CA GLY A 98 28.27 13.50 22.40
C GLY A 98 28.62 13.29 20.93
N THR A 99 29.36 12.21 20.65
CA THR A 99 29.69 11.78 19.28
C THR A 99 28.41 11.48 18.51
N ALA A 100 28.38 11.87 17.23
CA ALA A 100 27.25 11.55 16.35
C ALA A 100 27.08 10.03 16.22
N GLU A 101 25.86 9.55 16.46
CA GLU A 101 25.51 8.14 16.34
C GLU A 101 24.66 7.92 15.08
N ASN A 102 24.93 6.84 14.37
CA ASN A 102 24.12 6.47 13.21
C ASN A 102 22.85 5.77 13.67
N VAL A 103 21.71 6.46 13.55
CA VAL A 103 20.39 5.90 13.84
C VAL A 103 19.76 5.43 12.54
N THR A 104 19.31 4.17 12.52
CA THR A 104 18.62 3.60 11.36
C THR A 104 17.13 3.47 11.63
N TRP A 105 16.32 4.05 10.76
CA TRP A 105 14.87 3.91 10.70
C TRP A 105 14.49 2.80 9.73
N TYR A 106 13.67 1.86 10.18
CA TYR A 106 13.16 0.77 9.36
C TYR A 106 11.65 0.92 9.16
N GLN A 107 11.20 0.85 7.91
CA GLN A 107 9.77 0.86 7.59
C GLN A 107 9.27 -0.56 7.36
N PHE A 108 8.50 -1.06 8.32
CA PHE A 108 7.82 -2.36 8.23
C PHE A 108 6.44 -2.19 7.58
N ARG A 109 6.13 -3.02 6.60
CA ARG A 109 4.80 -3.11 5.98
C ARG A 109 4.36 -4.56 5.90
N ILE A 110 3.51 -4.96 6.86
CA ILE A 110 3.03 -6.34 7.00
C ILE A 110 1.71 -6.49 6.24
N PRO A 111 1.65 -7.29 5.16
CA PRO A 111 0.42 -7.61 4.48
C PRO A 111 -0.47 -8.51 5.36
N VAL A 112 -1.53 -7.95 5.93
CA VAL A 112 -2.44 -8.66 6.84
C VAL A 112 -3.13 -9.88 6.23
N ARG A 113 -3.09 -10.10 4.91
CA ARG A 113 -3.69 -11.29 4.28
C ARG A 113 -2.69 -12.41 4.03
N GLU A 114 -1.40 -12.14 4.18
CA GLU A 114 -0.30 -13.09 3.95
C GLU A 114 0.31 -13.47 5.31
N TYR A 115 -0.47 -14.19 6.09
CA TYR A 115 -0.06 -14.72 7.39
C TYR A 115 0.84 -15.95 7.23
N GLN A 116 1.72 -16.21 8.19
CA GLN A 116 2.60 -17.39 8.17
C GLN A 116 2.08 -18.54 9.02
N GLY A 117 1.24 -18.25 10.00
CA GLY A 117 0.65 -19.25 10.89
C GLY A 117 -0.80 -18.96 11.22
N ILE A 118 -1.56 -20.02 11.50
CA ILE A 118 -2.88 -19.94 12.11
C ILE A 118 -2.79 -20.73 13.41
N GLN A 119 -3.12 -20.09 14.52
CA GLN A 119 -3.27 -20.75 15.80
C GLN A 119 -4.76 -20.79 16.16
N GLY A 120 -5.20 -21.90 16.77
CA GLY A 120 -6.62 -22.13 17.05
C GLY A 120 -7.43 -22.60 15.83
N ASN A 121 -8.74 -22.77 16.02
CA ASN A 121 -9.71 -23.17 14.99
C ASN A 121 -9.29 -24.40 14.14
N GLY A 122 -8.58 -25.37 14.74
CA GLY A 122 -8.07 -26.54 14.02
C GLY A 122 -7.10 -26.23 12.87
N GLY A 123 -6.44 -25.06 12.89
CA GLY A 123 -5.57 -24.58 11.81
C GLY A 123 -6.34 -24.08 10.57
N GLN A 124 -7.67 -23.94 10.64
CA GLN A 124 -8.49 -23.50 9.52
C GLN A 124 -8.62 -21.98 9.47
N GLN A 125 -8.59 -21.42 8.26
CA GLN A 125 -8.79 -19.99 8.02
C GLN A 125 -10.20 -19.55 8.40
N PHE A 126 -10.32 -18.55 9.27
CA PHE A 126 -11.59 -17.98 9.75
C PHE A 126 -11.93 -16.60 9.13
N GLY A 127 -11.13 -16.15 8.16
CA GLY A 127 -11.27 -14.89 7.44
C GLY A 127 -10.85 -13.64 8.25
N PHE A 128 -10.99 -12.47 7.63
CA PHE A 128 -10.61 -11.15 8.17
C PHE A 128 -11.81 -10.23 8.45
N LYS A 129 -13.02 -10.81 8.56
CA LYS A 129 -14.25 -10.02 8.74
C LYS A 129 -14.42 -9.51 10.17
N ASN A 130 -13.87 -10.22 11.16
CA ASN A 130 -14.01 -9.92 12.58
C ASN A 130 -12.65 -10.11 13.27
N ILE A 131 -11.83 -9.07 13.25
CA ILE A 131 -10.55 -9.00 13.97
C ILE A 131 -10.75 -7.96 15.08
N ARG A 132 -10.54 -8.37 16.34
CA ARG A 132 -10.84 -7.53 17.51
C ARG A 132 -9.59 -7.08 18.26
N PHE A 133 -8.62 -7.99 18.37
CA PHE A 133 -7.43 -7.79 19.19
C PHE A 133 -6.18 -7.95 18.32
N MET A 134 -5.14 -7.20 18.67
CA MET A 134 -3.79 -7.36 18.17
C MET A 134 -2.88 -7.57 19.37
N ARG A 135 -2.06 -8.62 19.32
CA ARG A 135 -1.08 -8.93 20.36
C ARG A 135 0.32 -8.90 19.74
N LEU A 136 1.21 -8.13 20.34
CA LEU A 136 2.63 -8.10 20.02
C LEU A 136 3.37 -8.73 21.19
N TYR A 137 4.27 -9.66 20.92
CA TYR A 137 5.14 -10.26 21.93
C TYR A 137 6.54 -10.44 21.37
N LEU A 138 7.53 -10.38 22.26
CA LEU A 138 8.94 -10.52 21.92
C LEU A 138 9.46 -11.80 22.57
N THR A 139 10.14 -12.63 21.78
CA THR A 139 10.71 -13.89 22.22
C THR A 139 12.08 -14.12 21.58
N GLY A 140 12.90 -15.00 22.16
CA GLY A 140 14.19 -15.40 21.60
C GLY A 140 15.35 -14.41 21.82
N TRP A 141 15.20 -13.42 22.71
CA TRP A 141 16.26 -12.46 23.03
C TRP A 141 17.19 -12.97 24.13
N GLN A 142 18.50 -12.83 23.93
CA GLN A 142 19.52 -13.17 24.93
C GLN A 142 19.78 -12.02 25.92
N GLN A 143 19.42 -10.80 25.54
CA GLN A 143 19.63 -9.57 26.28
C GLN A 143 18.36 -8.72 26.24
N ALA A 144 18.22 -7.78 27.18
CA ALA A 144 17.11 -6.85 27.19
C ALA A 144 17.11 -6.01 25.89
N VAL A 145 15.95 -5.93 25.24
CA VAL A 145 15.75 -5.20 23.99
C VAL A 145 14.71 -4.10 24.18
N VAL A 146 14.88 -2.99 23.48
CA VAL A 146 13.90 -1.90 23.43
C VAL A 146 13.54 -1.64 21.97
N LEU A 147 12.28 -1.84 21.62
CA LEU A 147 11.75 -1.50 20.30
C LEU A 147 11.01 -0.16 20.40
N ARG A 148 11.42 0.80 19.57
CA ARG A 148 10.75 2.11 19.46
C ARG A 148 9.98 2.16 18.16
N MET A 149 8.65 2.23 18.27
CA MET A 149 7.74 2.35 17.14
C MET A 149 7.24 3.79 17.06
N VAL A 150 7.56 4.50 15.98
CA VAL A 150 7.12 5.91 15.81
C VAL A 150 5.64 5.98 15.48
N GLN A 151 5.22 5.18 14.51
CA GLN A 151 3.86 5.23 13.97
C GLN A 151 3.34 3.81 13.69
N PRO A 152 3.05 3.01 14.73
CA PRO A 152 2.34 1.75 14.56
C PRO A 152 0.91 2.05 14.12
N GLN A 153 0.54 1.70 12.90
CA GLN A 153 -0.79 1.98 12.36
C GLN A 153 -1.28 0.90 11.41
N PHE A 154 -2.60 0.72 11.37
CA PHE A 154 -3.26 -0.06 10.34
C PHE A 154 -3.53 0.81 9.12
N VAL A 155 -2.93 0.45 7.99
CA VAL A 155 -3.15 1.15 6.72
C VAL A 155 -4.17 0.37 5.91
N ALA A 156 -5.32 1.00 5.64
CA ALA A 156 -6.32 0.45 4.75
C ALA A 156 -6.14 1.05 3.35
N ASN A 157 -5.93 0.18 2.35
CA ASN A 157 -5.96 0.63 0.96
C ASN A 157 -7.42 0.79 0.50
N GLN A 158 -7.72 1.91 -0.16
CA GLN A 158 -9.02 2.12 -0.79
C GLN A 158 -9.20 1.25 -2.04
N TRP A 159 -8.08 0.88 -2.67
CA TRP A 159 -8.02 -0.02 -3.80
C TRP A 159 -7.92 -1.47 -3.33
N ARG A 160 -8.74 -2.34 -3.93
CA ARG A 160 -8.82 -3.76 -3.60
C ARG A 160 -8.31 -4.60 -4.75
N ASN A 161 -7.67 -5.71 -4.44
CA ASN A 161 -7.23 -6.67 -5.44
C ASN A 161 -8.44 -7.37 -6.09
N TYR A 162 -8.50 -7.37 -7.42
CA TYR A 162 -9.48 -8.13 -8.16
C TYR A 162 -9.00 -9.59 -8.28
N LEU A 163 -9.63 -10.48 -7.52
CA LEU A 163 -9.18 -11.87 -7.37
C LEU A 163 -9.54 -12.76 -8.57
N SER A 164 -10.55 -12.37 -9.36
CA SER A 164 -10.97 -13.15 -10.53
C SER A 164 -10.00 -12.91 -11.69
N ARG A 165 -9.77 -13.97 -12.48
CA ARG A 165 -8.91 -13.88 -13.67
C ARG A 165 -9.51 -12.92 -14.69
N ILE A 166 -8.66 -12.09 -15.27
CA ILE A 166 -8.98 -11.24 -16.42
C ILE A 166 -8.09 -11.70 -17.56
N SER A 167 -8.66 -11.98 -18.73
CA SER A 167 -7.91 -12.35 -19.94
C SER A 167 -8.28 -11.44 -21.11
N ASP A 168 -7.38 -11.32 -22.09
CA ASP A 168 -7.72 -10.73 -23.39
C ASP A 168 -8.89 -11.55 -23.99
N PRO A 169 -9.96 -10.87 -24.46
CA PRO A 169 -11.07 -11.51 -25.15
C PRO A 169 -10.67 -12.43 -26.32
N LYS A 170 -9.50 -12.22 -26.94
CA LYS A 170 -8.99 -13.01 -28.07
C LYS A 170 -8.41 -14.36 -27.66
N LEU A 171 -7.83 -14.47 -26.46
CA LEU A 171 -7.12 -15.66 -26.01
C LEU A 171 -8.03 -16.62 -25.22
N GLY A 172 -9.11 -16.09 -24.63
CA GLY A 172 -10.02 -16.86 -23.79
C GLY A 172 -9.38 -17.29 -22.47
N LEU A 173 -10.21 -17.75 -21.52
CA LEU A 173 -9.72 -18.23 -20.22
C LEU A 173 -9.28 -19.69 -20.35
N ASN A 174 -7.98 -19.96 -20.19
CA ASN A 174 -7.48 -21.33 -20.04
C ASN A 174 -7.40 -21.67 -18.55
N ASN A 175 -8.09 -22.73 -18.13
CA ASN A 175 -8.14 -23.13 -16.72
C ASN A 175 -6.78 -23.61 -16.18
N SER A 176 -5.83 -24.00 -17.05
CA SER A 176 -4.55 -24.59 -16.66
C SER A 176 -3.44 -23.60 -16.32
N LEU A 177 -3.57 -22.31 -16.61
CA LEU A 177 -2.52 -21.32 -16.39
C LEU A 177 -2.81 -20.46 -15.15
N THR A 178 -1.79 -20.27 -14.32
CA THR A 178 -1.76 -19.23 -13.29
C THR A 178 -1.56 -17.88 -13.98
N ASP A 179 -2.38 -16.89 -13.63
CA ASP A 179 -2.37 -15.59 -14.31
C ASP A 179 -1.10 -14.77 -13.98
N ALA A 180 -0.67 -14.73 -12.72
CA ALA A 180 0.60 -14.15 -12.29
C ALA A 180 1.15 -14.89 -11.07
N ARG A 181 2.47 -14.82 -10.84
CA ARG A 181 3.11 -15.38 -9.63
C ARG A 181 2.74 -14.59 -8.38
N SER A 182 2.83 -13.26 -8.46
CA SER A 182 2.48 -12.37 -7.36
C SER A 182 1.87 -11.07 -7.88
N PHE A 183 0.99 -10.46 -7.08
CA PHE A 183 0.41 -9.16 -7.37
C PHE A 183 0.17 -8.39 -6.08
N ASN A 184 0.86 -7.25 -5.94
CA ASN A 184 0.80 -6.39 -4.76
C ASN A 184 0.28 -4.99 -5.13
N ILE A 185 -0.59 -4.45 -4.26
CA ILE A 185 -1.13 -3.10 -4.39
C ILE A 185 -0.62 -2.29 -3.22
N SER A 186 0.13 -1.25 -3.52
CA SER A 186 0.68 -0.33 -2.53
C SER A 186 0.51 1.11 -2.96
N THR A 187 0.94 2.05 -2.12
CA THR A 187 0.98 3.47 -2.44
C THR A 187 2.43 3.94 -2.35
N VAL A 188 2.79 4.82 -3.28
CA VAL A 188 4.05 5.58 -3.26
C VAL A 188 3.72 7.03 -2.98
N SER A 189 4.58 7.72 -2.24
CA SER A 189 4.35 9.13 -1.87
C SER A 189 5.61 9.96 -1.95
N VAL A 190 5.46 11.27 -2.13
CA VAL A 190 6.60 12.19 -2.20
C VAL A 190 7.37 12.27 -0.87
N GLU A 191 6.66 12.14 0.25
CA GLU A 191 7.25 12.22 1.60
C GLU A 191 7.98 10.93 2.01
N GLU A 192 7.56 9.76 1.53
CA GLU A 192 8.18 8.47 1.88
C GLU A 192 9.11 7.92 0.79
N ASN A 193 8.89 8.29 -0.48
CA ASN A 193 9.57 7.68 -1.64
C ASN A 193 10.16 8.72 -2.61
N GLY A 194 10.30 9.98 -2.17
CA GLY A 194 10.82 11.07 -2.99
C GLY A 194 12.32 10.99 -3.28
N ALA A 195 12.81 11.87 -4.17
CA ALA A 195 14.23 11.91 -4.58
C ALA A 195 15.21 12.10 -3.41
N SER A 196 14.80 12.82 -2.37
CA SER A 196 15.58 13.03 -1.15
C SER A 196 15.82 11.75 -0.32
N PHE A 197 15.09 10.67 -0.61
CA PHE A 197 15.15 9.41 0.14
C PHE A 197 16.00 8.33 -0.53
N THR A 198 16.67 8.61 -1.65
CA THR A 198 17.54 7.62 -2.31
C THR A 198 18.69 7.23 -1.36
N PRO A 199 18.70 6.01 -0.78
CA PRO A 199 19.70 5.63 0.21
C PRO A 199 21.09 5.59 -0.44
N ALA A 200 22.09 6.14 0.23
CA ALA A 200 23.48 6.04 -0.22
C ALA A 200 23.87 4.54 -0.32
N GLY A 201 24.02 4.03 -1.56
CA GLY A 201 24.39 2.65 -1.85
C GLY A 201 23.25 1.70 -2.24
N ALA A 202 22.01 2.17 -2.36
CA ALA A 202 20.94 1.40 -3.00
C ALA A 202 21.05 1.51 -4.53
N THR A 203 20.67 0.44 -5.25
CA THR A 203 20.47 0.48 -6.71
C THR A 203 19.61 1.70 -7.04
N PRO A 204 19.96 2.53 -8.06
CA PRO A 204 19.21 3.75 -8.37
C PRO A 204 17.80 3.38 -8.86
N GLY A 205 16.87 3.23 -7.91
CA GLY A 205 15.45 3.17 -8.19
C GLY A 205 14.97 4.52 -8.68
N ILE A 206 13.87 4.51 -9.44
CA ILE A 206 13.27 5.75 -9.93
C ILE A 206 12.57 6.42 -8.75
N PRO A 207 12.97 7.63 -8.35
CA PRO A 207 12.35 8.31 -7.23
C PRO A 207 10.93 8.76 -7.59
N TYR A 208 10.04 8.81 -6.60
CA TYR A 208 8.73 9.38 -6.80
C TYR A 208 8.84 10.91 -6.94
N VAL A 209 8.59 11.40 -8.15
CA VAL A 209 8.46 12.83 -8.46
C VAL A 209 7.01 13.12 -8.83
N GLN A 210 6.57 14.35 -8.60
CA GLN A 210 5.18 14.73 -8.82
C GLN A 210 4.87 14.81 -10.30
N PRO A 211 3.67 14.45 -10.78
CA PRO A 211 3.34 14.56 -12.21
C PRO A 211 3.41 16.01 -12.73
N PRO A 212 3.79 16.24 -13.99
CA PRO A 212 3.83 17.56 -14.61
C PRO A 212 2.52 18.34 -14.44
N GLY A 213 2.59 19.54 -13.86
CA GLY A 213 1.44 20.42 -13.69
C GLY A 213 0.60 20.18 -12.43
N ILE A 214 0.96 19.19 -11.60
CA ILE A 214 0.36 19.03 -10.27
C ILE A 214 1.27 19.71 -9.24
N ALA A 215 0.69 20.61 -8.45
CA ALA A 215 1.35 21.24 -7.32
C ALA A 215 0.73 20.73 -6.03
N ARG A 216 1.54 20.60 -4.99
CA ARG A 216 1.06 20.20 -3.66
C ARG A 216 0.12 21.26 -3.10
N ASP A 217 -1.01 20.80 -2.59
CA ASP A 217 -1.86 21.65 -1.78
C ASP A 217 -1.11 22.10 -0.53
N THR A 218 -1.24 23.39 -0.22
CA THR A 218 -0.66 23.97 0.98
C THR A 218 -1.76 24.17 2.01
N GLU A 219 -1.63 23.49 3.14
CA GLU A 219 -2.51 23.69 4.28
C GLU A 219 -2.01 24.88 5.11
N TYR A 220 -2.87 25.89 5.20
CA TYR A 220 -2.69 27.03 6.08
C TYR A 220 -3.39 26.73 7.41
N GLY A 221 -2.67 26.07 8.32
CA GLY A 221 -3.14 25.80 9.69
C GLY A 221 -2.94 26.98 10.65
N SER A 222 -3.26 26.78 11.93
CA SER A 222 -3.06 27.77 13.00
C SER A 222 -1.59 27.99 13.41
N SER A 223 -0.66 27.19 12.87
CA SER A 223 0.78 27.39 13.01
C SER A 223 1.30 28.43 12.02
N SER A 224 2.31 29.22 12.41
CA SER A 224 2.97 30.22 11.54
C SER A 224 3.71 29.64 10.33
N VAL A 225 3.80 28.31 10.24
CA VAL A 225 4.43 27.57 9.13
C VAL A 225 3.36 26.88 8.31
N SER A 226 3.30 27.20 7.02
CA SER A 226 2.45 26.51 6.06
C SER A 226 3.00 25.12 5.77
N ARG A 227 2.13 24.10 5.75
CA ARG A 227 2.52 22.70 5.51
C ARG A 227 2.06 22.27 4.13
N GLN A 228 2.88 21.52 3.41
CA GLN A 228 2.47 20.92 2.15
C GLN A 228 1.80 19.58 2.42
N GLN A 229 0.64 19.35 1.81
CA GLN A 229 -0.08 18.08 1.87
C GLN A 229 0.70 16.99 1.12
N ASN A 230 0.55 15.74 1.55
CA ASN A 230 1.24 14.63 0.91
C ASN A 230 0.63 14.35 -0.47
N GLU A 231 1.49 14.08 -1.46
CA GLU A 231 1.12 13.68 -2.81
C GLU A 231 1.40 12.17 -2.95
N GLN A 232 0.41 11.41 -3.41
CA GLN A 232 0.51 9.94 -3.48
C GLN A 232 0.01 9.38 -4.81
N SER A 233 0.54 8.23 -5.21
CA SER A 233 0.05 7.46 -6.35
C SER A 233 -0.11 5.98 -6.01
N LEU A 234 -1.02 5.33 -6.74
CA LEU A 234 -1.24 3.89 -6.67
C LEU A 234 -0.10 3.15 -7.35
N ARG A 235 0.53 2.19 -6.66
CA ARG A 235 1.54 1.30 -7.21
C ARG A 235 0.97 -0.10 -7.34
N LEU A 236 0.98 -0.60 -8.57
CA LEU A 236 0.61 -1.98 -8.93
C LEU A 236 1.89 -2.72 -9.29
N CYS A 237 2.26 -3.73 -8.50
CA CYS A 237 3.44 -4.56 -8.75
C CYS A 237 3.00 -5.97 -9.10
N VAL A 238 3.46 -6.48 -10.24
CA VAL A 238 3.13 -7.81 -10.74
C VAL A 238 4.41 -8.55 -11.08
N GLU A 239 4.46 -9.84 -10.79
CA GLU A 239 5.57 -10.72 -11.15
C GLU A 239 5.05 -11.89 -12.01
N ASP A 240 5.80 -12.22 -13.07
CA ASP A 240 5.50 -13.30 -14.01
C ASP A 240 4.05 -13.27 -14.54
N LEU A 241 3.61 -12.11 -15.05
CA LEU A 241 2.29 -11.97 -15.69
C LEU A 241 2.27 -12.75 -17.01
N THR A 242 1.36 -13.72 -17.13
CA THR A 242 1.25 -14.54 -18.34
C THR A 242 0.72 -13.72 -19.51
N ASP A 243 1.22 -13.97 -20.73
CA ASP A 243 0.75 -13.34 -21.97
C ASP A 243 -0.77 -13.49 -22.13
N GLY A 244 -1.45 -12.37 -22.38
CA GLY A 244 -2.91 -12.30 -22.51
C GLY A 244 -3.69 -12.35 -21.20
N TYR A 245 -3.02 -12.32 -20.04
CA TYR A 245 -3.66 -12.20 -18.73
C TYR A 245 -3.43 -10.82 -18.12
N ALA A 246 -4.40 -10.40 -17.32
CA ALA A 246 -4.40 -9.12 -16.63
C ALA A 246 -4.59 -9.26 -15.12
N LYS A 247 -3.94 -8.37 -14.38
CA LYS A 247 -4.18 -8.13 -12.95
C LYS A 247 -4.64 -6.70 -12.74
N ALA A 248 -5.57 -6.52 -11.82
CA ALA A 248 -6.16 -5.21 -11.59
C ALA A 248 -6.49 -4.97 -10.13
N ALA A 249 -6.49 -3.69 -9.79
CA ALA A 249 -7.06 -3.16 -8.56
C ALA A 249 -8.40 -2.48 -8.89
N TYR A 250 -9.37 -2.58 -7.99
CA TYR A 250 -10.66 -1.91 -8.15
C TYR A 250 -11.01 -1.09 -6.92
N LYS A 251 -11.78 -0.04 -7.16
CA LYS A 251 -12.35 0.84 -6.14
C LYS A 251 -13.81 1.09 -6.47
N ASN A 252 -14.65 1.05 -5.45
CA ASN A 252 -16.04 1.46 -5.57
C ASN A 252 -16.07 2.99 -5.54
N ILE A 253 -16.67 3.60 -6.56
CA ILE A 253 -16.84 5.04 -6.66
C ILE A 253 -18.29 5.33 -7.03
N SER A 254 -18.80 6.50 -6.70
CA SER A 254 -20.13 6.93 -7.15
C SER A 254 -19.97 8.30 -7.79
N ILE A 255 -19.78 8.31 -9.10
CA ILE A 255 -19.57 9.55 -9.86
C ILE A 255 -20.43 9.56 -11.12
N ASN A 256 -21.02 10.72 -11.40
CA ASN A 256 -21.67 10.99 -12.67
C ASN A 256 -20.66 11.62 -13.62
N MET A 257 -20.20 10.85 -14.60
CA MET A 257 -19.16 11.27 -15.54
C MET A 257 -19.69 12.17 -16.66
N LEU A 258 -21.01 12.27 -16.86
CA LEU A 258 -21.62 13.09 -17.92
C LEU A 258 -21.35 14.59 -17.77
N ARG A 259 -20.93 15.04 -16.57
CA ARG A 259 -20.57 16.44 -16.31
C ARG A 259 -19.20 16.81 -16.87
N TYR A 260 -18.38 15.83 -17.21
CA TYR A 260 -17.00 16.02 -17.64
C TYR A 260 -16.87 15.70 -19.14
N LYS A 261 -15.88 16.33 -19.79
CA LYS A 261 -15.61 16.12 -21.22
C LYS A 261 -14.45 15.17 -21.48
N HIS A 262 -13.47 15.15 -20.58
CA HIS A 262 -12.24 14.38 -20.71
C HIS A 262 -11.96 13.59 -19.43
N LEU A 263 -11.45 12.38 -19.61
CA LEU A 263 -10.75 11.63 -18.56
C LEU A 263 -9.26 11.89 -18.72
N ARG A 264 -8.64 12.43 -17.65
CA ARG A 264 -7.19 12.65 -17.59
C ARG A 264 -6.54 11.90 -16.45
N MET A 265 -5.46 11.19 -16.73
CA MET A 265 -4.68 10.47 -15.72
C MET A 265 -3.21 10.34 -16.14
N TYR A 266 -2.31 10.47 -15.18
CA TYR A 266 -0.89 10.20 -15.37
C TYR A 266 -0.60 8.74 -15.03
N LEU A 267 0.19 8.09 -15.88
CA LEU A 267 0.66 6.72 -15.64
C LEU A 267 2.18 6.68 -15.76
N HIS A 268 2.77 5.85 -14.92
CA HIS A 268 4.19 5.54 -14.91
C HIS A 268 4.36 4.03 -14.90
N ALA A 269 5.38 3.55 -15.59
CA ALA A 269 5.75 2.15 -15.64
C ALA A 269 7.26 2.03 -15.49
N ASP A 270 7.70 1.19 -14.57
CA ASP A 270 9.10 0.87 -14.34
C ASP A 270 9.30 -0.64 -14.20
N THR A 271 10.53 -1.07 -14.43
CA THR A 271 10.96 -2.44 -14.12
C THR A 271 12.32 -2.40 -13.45
N GLN A 272 12.49 -3.23 -12.42
CA GLN A 272 13.77 -3.44 -11.76
C GLN A 272 14.54 -4.64 -12.34
N ASP A 273 13.90 -5.48 -13.16
CA ASP A 273 14.54 -6.63 -13.80
C ASP A 273 15.06 -6.27 -15.20
N PRO A 274 16.39 -6.30 -15.41
CA PRO A 274 16.98 -6.09 -16.73
C PRO A 274 16.50 -7.08 -17.79
N ASN A 275 16.14 -8.31 -17.40
CA ASN A 275 15.68 -9.32 -18.35
C ASN A 275 14.31 -8.95 -18.92
N THR A 276 13.41 -8.45 -18.06
CA THR A 276 12.11 -7.91 -18.49
C THR A 276 12.30 -6.75 -19.46
N LEU A 277 13.26 -5.86 -19.19
CA LEU A 277 13.56 -4.74 -20.09
C LEU A 277 14.00 -5.23 -21.49
N THR A 278 14.84 -6.27 -21.55
CA THR A 278 15.27 -6.87 -22.82
C THR A 278 14.17 -7.65 -23.55
N SER A 279 13.23 -8.28 -22.84
CA SER A 279 12.09 -8.95 -23.46
C SER A 279 11.04 -7.97 -23.99
N LEU A 280 10.94 -6.79 -23.37
CA LEU A 280 10.02 -5.73 -23.76
C LEU A 280 10.59 -4.82 -24.88
N SER A 281 11.87 -4.96 -25.23
CA SER A 281 12.51 -4.19 -26.30
C SER A 281 12.36 -4.88 -27.67
N THR A 282 11.17 -4.82 -28.27
CA THR A 282 10.98 -5.13 -29.70
C THR A 282 11.02 -3.84 -30.52
N GLY A 283 12.23 -3.42 -30.93
CA GLY A 283 12.45 -2.23 -31.76
C GLY A 283 12.96 -1.01 -30.98
N ASN A 284 12.59 0.20 -31.42
CA ASN A 284 13.08 1.47 -30.85
C ASN A 284 12.34 1.93 -29.57
N ALA A 285 11.32 1.19 -29.11
CA ALA A 285 10.57 1.49 -27.90
C ALA A 285 10.51 0.24 -27.01
N VAL A 286 10.78 0.42 -25.72
CA VAL A 286 10.70 -0.64 -24.71
C VAL A 286 9.32 -0.57 -24.05
N GLY A 287 8.51 -1.62 -24.16
CA GLY A 287 7.25 -1.74 -23.41
C GLY A 287 5.94 -1.86 -24.20
N ASP A 288 5.95 -1.72 -25.53
CA ASP A 288 4.70 -1.66 -26.34
C ASP A 288 3.81 -2.91 -26.26
N THR A 289 4.31 -4.01 -25.67
CA THR A 289 3.54 -5.24 -25.42
C THR A 289 2.64 -5.10 -24.19
N VAL A 290 3.12 -4.47 -23.11
CA VAL A 290 2.38 -4.33 -21.85
C VAL A 290 1.44 -3.13 -21.92
N ARG A 291 0.19 -3.33 -21.51
CA ARG A 291 -0.85 -2.31 -21.58
C ARG A 291 -1.40 -1.98 -20.21
N ALA A 292 -1.52 -0.69 -19.90
CA ALA A 292 -2.39 -0.25 -18.84
C ALA A 292 -3.82 -0.23 -19.35
N PHE A 293 -4.77 -0.58 -18.49
CA PHE A 293 -6.18 -0.41 -18.78
C PHE A 293 -6.94 0.16 -17.58
N ILE A 294 -7.98 0.92 -17.91
CA ILE A 294 -8.93 1.47 -16.94
C ILE A 294 -10.32 1.03 -17.35
N ARG A 295 -11.03 0.33 -16.46
CA ARG A 295 -12.46 0.01 -16.61
C ARG A 295 -13.30 0.89 -15.72
N MET A 296 -14.38 1.41 -16.29
CA MET A 296 -15.39 2.20 -15.58
C MET A 296 -16.77 1.74 -16.01
N GLY A 297 -17.66 1.53 -15.04
CA GLY A 297 -19.00 1.08 -15.35
C GLY A 297 -19.87 0.88 -14.11
N THR A 298 -21.02 0.25 -14.34
CA THR A 298 -21.92 -0.19 -13.27
C THR A 298 -21.43 -1.50 -12.63
N ASP A 299 -20.62 -2.28 -13.36
CA ASP A 299 -19.96 -3.49 -12.87
C ASP A 299 -18.54 -3.61 -13.48
N TYR A 300 -17.73 -4.51 -12.93
CA TYR A 300 -16.36 -4.78 -13.36
C TYR A 300 -16.25 -5.81 -14.50
N SER A 301 -17.28 -6.64 -14.68
CA SER A 301 -17.18 -7.85 -15.52
C SER A 301 -18.19 -7.90 -16.66
N GLN A 302 -19.40 -7.36 -16.48
CA GLN A 302 -20.47 -7.49 -17.48
C GLN A 302 -20.82 -6.17 -18.18
N ASN A 303 -20.67 -5.04 -17.49
CA ASN A 303 -21.13 -3.74 -17.99
C ASN A 303 -20.08 -2.68 -17.73
N TYR A 304 -19.13 -2.53 -18.65
CA TYR A 304 -18.03 -1.58 -18.51
C TYR A 304 -17.60 -0.95 -19.83
N TYR A 305 -17.08 0.27 -19.72
CA TYR A 305 -16.17 0.87 -20.68
C TYR A 305 -14.75 0.62 -20.23
N GLU A 306 -13.90 0.16 -21.12
CA GLU A 306 -12.47 -0.02 -20.88
C GLU A 306 -11.70 0.88 -21.84
N TYR A 307 -10.68 1.55 -21.33
CA TYR A 307 -9.68 2.23 -22.13
C TYR A 307 -8.34 1.58 -21.86
N SER A 308 -7.64 1.16 -22.91
CA SER A 308 -6.30 0.58 -22.81
C SER A 308 -5.28 1.33 -23.66
N LEU A 309 -4.07 1.40 -23.14
CA LEU A 309 -2.94 2.18 -23.64
C LEU A 309 -1.68 1.30 -23.50
N PRO A 310 -0.83 1.20 -24.53
CA PRO A 310 0.51 0.58 -24.39
C PRO A 310 1.41 1.45 -23.49
N LEU A 311 2.14 0.83 -22.58
CA LEU A 311 2.99 1.53 -21.62
C LEU A 311 4.43 1.66 -22.12
N HIS A 312 4.97 2.86 -22.03
CA HIS A 312 6.39 3.12 -22.18
C HIS A 312 7.09 3.05 -20.82
N PHE A 313 8.14 2.23 -20.73
CA PHE A 313 8.86 2.04 -19.48
C PHE A 313 9.95 3.11 -19.30
N THR A 314 10.00 3.70 -18.12
CA THR A 314 11.09 4.58 -17.71
C THR A 314 12.31 3.74 -17.32
N LEU A 315 13.48 4.16 -17.77
CA LEU A 315 14.74 3.47 -17.50
C LEU A 315 15.37 3.92 -16.16
N ALA A 316 16.10 3.00 -15.53
CA ALA A 316 16.82 3.32 -14.29
C ALA A 316 17.80 4.49 -14.49
N GLY A 317 17.84 5.38 -13.50
CA GLY A 317 18.67 6.60 -13.54
C GLY A 317 17.97 7.83 -14.14
N GLN A 318 16.79 7.66 -14.77
CA GLN A 318 15.96 8.79 -15.16
C GLN A 318 15.21 9.34 -13.94
N THR A 319 15.44 10.60 -13.60
CA THR A 319 14.90 11.24 -12.39
C THR A 319 14.12 12.53 -12.69
N THR A 320 14.10 12.97 -13.96
CA THR A 320 13.37 14.17 -14.32
C THR A 320 11.86 13.90 -14.39
N GLN A 321 11.08 14.94 -14.15
CA GLN A 321 9.62 14.84 -14.09
C GLN A 321 8.99 14.27 -15.36
N THR A 322 9.52 14.65 -16.53
CA THR A 322 9.05 14.20 -17.85
C THR A 322 9.52 12.78 -18.19
N ASP A 323 10.63 12.33 -17.61
CA ASP A 323 11.06 10.95 -17.80
C ASP A 323 10.26 9.97 -16.94
N VAL A 324 9.96 10.36 -15.68
CA VAL A 324 9.13 9.55 -14.78
C VAL A 324 7.66 9.56 -15.21
N TRP A 325 7.16 10.66 -15.76
CA TRP A 325 5.80 10.72 -16.30
C TRP A 325 5.82 11.03 -17.80
N PRO A 326 6.14 10.04 -18.65
CA PRO A 326 6.17 10.24 -20.10
C PRO A 326 4.82 10.68 -20.64
N GLU A 327 4.82 11.67 -21.55
CA GLU A 327 3.58 12.12 -22.19
C GLU A 327 2.86 11.01 -22.95
N ALA A 328 3.61 10.05 -23.49
CA ALA A 328 3.05 8.91 -24.19
C ALA A 328 2.22 7.99 -23.27
N ASN A 329 2.49 7.98 -21.97
CA ASN A 329 1.71 7.23 -20.97
C ASN A 329 0.50 8.01 -20.43
N ASN A 330 0.36 9.29 -20.78
CA ASN A 330 -0.74 10.09 -20.26
C ASN A 330 -2.05 9.66 -20.92
N ILE A 331 -3.05 9.45 -20.08
CA ILE A 331 -4.42 9.26 -20.52
C ILE A 331 -5.03 10.65 -20.67
N ASP A 332 -5.39 11.01 -21.90
CA ASP A 332 -6.33 12.08 -22.21
C ASP A 332 -7.28 11.53 -23.27
N VAL A 333 -8.49 11.14 -22.85
CA VAL A 333 -9.51 10.60 -23.73
C VAL A 333 -10.81 11.35 -23.55
N ALA A 334 -11.45 11.73 -24.65
CA ALA A 334 -12.73 12.40 -24.60
C ALA A 334 -13.82 11.38 -24.26
N PHE A 335 -14.74 11.74 -23.36
CA PHE A 335 -15.91 10.90 -23.07
C PHE A 335 -16.77 10.67 -24.33
N GLN A 336 -16.71 11.60 -25.28
CA GLN A 336 -17.37 11.47 -26.58
C GLN A 336 -16.87 10.25 -27.37
N ASP A 337 -15.58 9.89 -27.30
CA ASP A 337 -15.03 8.74 -28.03
C ASP A 337 -15.67 7.42 -27.58
N PHE A 338 -15.98 7.30 -26.28
CA PHE A 338 -16.69 6.15 -25.73
C PHE A 338 -18.16 6.12 -26.18
N ILE A 339 -18.81 7.28 -26.24
CA ILE A 339 -20.20 7.40 -26.71
C ILE A 339 -20.28 7.00 -28.18
N ASP A 340 -19.36 7.49 -29.00
CA ASP A 340 -19.29 7.19 -30.43
C ASP A 340 -18.99 5.70 -30.66
N ALA A 341 -18.09 5.12 -29.86
CA ALA A 341 -17.81 3.69 -29.88
C ALA A 341 -19.05 2.85 -29.54
N LYS A 342 -19.84 3.28 -28.55
CA LYS A 342 -21.09 2.62 -28.16
C LYS A 342 -22.17 2.72 -29.25
N ALA A 343 -22.30 3.90 -29.86
CA ALA A 343 -23.24 4.13 -30.95
C ALA A 343 -22.91 3.27 -32.18
N GLU A 344 -21.63 3.23 -32.56
CA GLU A 344 -21.12 2.41 -33.67
C GLU A 344 -21.39 0.91 -33.44
N ARG A 345 -21.09 0.41 -32.24
CA ARG A 345 -21.41 -0.96 -31.85
C ARG A 345 -22.91 -1.27 -32.00
N ASN A 346 -23.78 -0.38 -31.53
CA ASN A 346 -25.23 -0.54 -31.60
C ASN A 346 -25.73 -0.59 -33.05
N GLN A 347 -25.19 0.28 -33.92
CA GLN A 347 -25.53 0.29 -35.34
C GLN A 347 -25.12 -1.01 -36.04
N ARG A 348 -24.02 -1.63 -35.61
CA ARG A 348 -23.54 -2.91 -36.13
C ARG A 348 -24.29 -4.13 -35.57
N GLY A 349 -25.18 -3.96 -34.59
CA GLY A 349 -25.88 -5.07 -33.95
C GLY A 349 -24.97 -6.05 -33.22
N TRP A 350 -23.81 -5.59 -32.71
CA TRP A 350 -22.84 -6.45 -32.04
C TRP A 350 -23.41 -7.04 -30.73
N PRO A 351 -23.18 -8.33 -30.41
CA PRO A 351 -23.69 -8.94 -29.19
C PRO A 351 -23.21 -8.21 -27.92
N LEU A 352 -24.12 -7.94 -26.98
CA LEU A 352 -23.79 -7.27 -25.71
C LEU A 352 -22.90 -8.11 -24.78
N THR A 353 -22.86 -9.42 -24.99
CA THR A 353 -22.08 -10.38 -24.19
C THR A 353 -20.63 -10.54 -24.68
N VAL A 354 -20.29 -9.95 -25.82
CA VAL A 354 -18.95 -10.03 -26.41
C VAL A 354 -18.31 -8.65 -26.37
N PRO A 355 -17.07 -8.51 -25.85
CA PRO A 355 -16.37 -7.23 -25.82
C PRO A 355 -16.22 -6.67 -27.25
N TYR A 356 -16.61 -5.40 -27.45
CA TYR A 356 -16.44 -4.69 -28.70
C TYR A 356 -15.22 -3.77 -28.65
N PRO A 357 -14.11 -4.10 -29.34
CA PRO A 357 -12.93 -3.26 -29.38
C PRO A 357 -13.03 -2.21 -30.51
N LYS A 358 -12.87 -0.94 -30.17
CA LYS A 358 -12.64 0.18 -31.10
C LYS A 358 -11.20 0.65 -30.95
N ARG A 359 -10.42 0.54 -32.03
CA ARG A 359 -9.05 1.06 -32.08
C ARG A 359 -9.08 2.55 -32.34
N LEU A 360 -8.33 3.30 -31.55
CA LEU A 360 -8.05 4.72 -31.72
C LEU A 360 -6.66 4.90 -32.36
N ALA A 361 -6.25 6.15 -32.54
CA ALA A 361 -4.87 6.49 -32.90
C ALA A 361 -3.88 5.98 -31.85
N ASP A 362 -2.60 5.83 -32.25
CA ASP A 362 -1.47 5.52 -31.36
C ASP A 362 -1.61 4.22 -30.56
N GLY A 363 -2.30 3.21 -31.11
CA GLY A 363 -2.44 1.90 -30.47
C GLY A 363 -3.33 1.87 -29.24
N LYS A 364 -4.06 2.96 -28.96
CA LYS A 364 -5.08 3.05 -27.90
C LYS A 364 -6.34 2.28 -28.31
N ILE A 365 -7.00 1.63 -27.35
CA ILE A 365 -8.20 0.82 -27.63
C ILE A 365 -9.27 1.12 -26.59
N ILE A 366 -10.48 1.42 -27.07
CA ILE A 366 -11.69 1.46 -26.24
C ILE A 366 -12.41 0.12 -26.40
N THR A 367 -12.66 -0.58 -25.30
CA THR A 367 -13.47 -1.80 -25.30
C THR A 367 -14.79 -1.55 -24.59
N ILE A 368 -15.90 -2.02 -25.16
CA ILE A 368 -17.23 -1.89 -24.55
C ILE A 368 -17.84 -3.27 -24.39
N LEU A 369 -18.29 -3.60 -23.18
CA LEU A 369 -19.04 -4.81 -22.89
C LEU A 369 -20.35 -4.47 -22.17
N GLY A 370 -21.44 -5.14 -22.54
CA GLY A 370 -22.77 -4.92 -21.96
C GLY A 370 -23.37 -3.58 -22.35
N ASN A 371 -24.17 -2.99 -21.46
CA ASN A 371 -24.75 -1.66 -21.67
C ASN A 371 -24.36 -0.69 -20.54
N PRO A 372 -23.09 -0.31 -20.44
CA PRO A 372 -22.59 0.56 -19.37
C PRO A 372 -23.15 1.98 -19.49
N ASP A 373 -23.26 2.67 -18.35
CA ASP A 373 -23.77 4.03 -18.26
C ASP A 373 -22.79 4.95 -17.50
N PHE A 374 -22.54 6.13 -18.05
CA PHE A 374 -21.70 7.16 -17.43
C PHE A 374 -22.43 7.97 -16.35
N SER A 375 -23.77 7.93 -16.33
CA SER A 375 -24.56 8.64 -15.31
C SER A 375 -24.40 8.05 -13.91
N ALA A 376 -24.14 6.74 -13.83
CA ALA A 376 -24.13 5.95 -12.62
C ALA A 376 -22.91 5.00 -12.58
N VAL A 377 -21.71 5.54 -12.70
CA VAL A 377 -20.48 4.74 -12.55
C VAL A 377 -20.32 4.35 -11.08
N GLN A 378 -20.34 3.04 -10.82
CA GLN A 378 -20.25 2.44 -9.47
C GLN A 378 -18.87 1.87 -9.16
N GLY A 379 -18.07 1.61 -10.20
CA GLY A 379 -16.76 1.00 -10.07
C GLY A 379 -15.74 1.60 -11.02
N CYS A 380 -14.53 1.77 -10.53
CA CYS A 380 -13.34 2.00 -11.34
C CYS A 380 -12.35 0.86 -11.06
N MET A 381 -11.76 0.32 -12.12
CA MET A 381 -10.73 -0.69 -12.06
C MET A 381 -9.56 -0.23 -12.90
N ILE A 382 -8.35 -0.36 -12.36
CA ILE A 382 -7.10 -0.01 -13.03
C ILE A 382 -6.21 -1.24 -12.98
N GLY A 383 -5.63 -1.62 -14.11
CA GLY A 383 -4.84 -2.83 -14.19
C GLY A 383 -3.77 -2.80 -15.27
N ILE A 384 -3.02 -3.88 -15.29
CA ILE A 384 -1.93 -4.16 -16.23
C ILE A 384 -2.29 -5.44 -16.96
N LEU A 385 -2.22 -5.41 -18.28
CA LEU A 385 -2.41 -6.52 -19.21
C LEU A 385 -1.07 -6.78 -19.91
N ASN A 386 -0.59 -8.03 -19.91
CA ASN A 386 0.56 -8.43 -20.71
C ASN A 386 0.11 -8.79 -22.12
#